data_AF-A0A7T7I2Y0-F1
#
_entry.id   AF-A0A7T7I2Y0-F1
#
_cell.length_a   1.000
_cell.length_b   1.000
_cell.length_c   1.000
_cell.angle_alpha   90.00
_cell.angle_beta   90.00
_cell.angle_gamma   90.00
#
_symmetry.space_group_name_H-M   'P 1'
#
loop_
_entity.id
_entity.type
_entity.pdbx_description
1 polymer ?
#
loop_
_entity_poly.entity_id
_entity_poly.type
_entity_poly.pdbx_seq_one_letter_code
_entity_poly.pdbx_strand_id
1 'polypeptide(L)'
;MIRAPRAVRVLPLLLLPLLLVSCGTEEAGAGADTGTGTGTGTGTEGADKGTGGSADPADPAELAARAQALGIAPELVYVTEAPGFAVAQQSVGVFGGDGFHTAYFSQKTHAQFELFVDRGTLTAENCPKTQVGQGSGESVACERDGDAWYRKAGGQHEYAVPRDGHVIRLVGAANRLDRAVLRKAAEATHHPDAAELTALLPPAPDGAAATEPVERGDLPPVGDGAPNNEVGASG
;
A
#
# COMPACT_ATOMS: atom_id res chain seq x y z
N MET A 1 44.90 -31.12 -12.38
CA MET A 1 44.07 -31.90 -13.33
C MET A 1 43.06 -30.95 -13.95
N ILE A 2 42.88 -31.05 -15.27
CA ILE A 2 42.33 -30.04 -16.18
C ILE A 2 40.99 -30.54 -16.78
N ARG A 3 40.11 -29.59 -17.17
CA ARG A 3 38.88 -29.65 -18.02
C ARG A 3 37.54 -29.97 -17.30
N ALA A 4 36.40 -29.35 -17.62
CA ALA A 4 36.02 -28.34 -18.64
C ALA A 4 34.66 -27.65 -18.29
N PRO A 5 34.36 -26.45 -18.84
CA PRO A 5 33.04 -25.80 -18.79
C PRO A 5 32.18 -26.09 -20.04
N ARG A 6 30.85 -26.05 -19.91
CA ARG A 6 29.84 -26.07 -21.00
C ARG A 6 28.60 -25.31 -20.51
N ALA A 7 27.84 -24.55 -21.30
CA ALA A 7 27.99 -23.92 -22.60
C ALA A 7 26.85 -22.89 -22.68
N VAL A 8 27.17 -21.68 -23.15
CA VAL A 8 26.21 -20.61 -23.45
C VAL A 8 25.39 -20.99 -24.69
N ARG A 9 24.08 -20.73 -24.69
CA ARG A 9 23.26 -20.71 -25.91
C ARG A 9 22.52 -19.37 -26.01
N VAL A 10 23.11 -18.46 -26.77
CA VAL A 10 22.46 -17.30 -27.39
C VAL A 10 21.72 -17.83 -28.62
N LEU A 11 20.46 -17.44 -28.80
CA LEU A 11 19.76 -17.58 -30.08
C LEU A 11 19.38 -16.19 -30.60
N PRO A 12 19.89 -15.79 -31.77
CA PRO A 12 19.59 -14.49 -32.37
C PRO A 12 18.52 -14.58 -33.48
N LEU A 13 17.88 -13.42 -33.67
CA LEU A 13 17.47 -12.78 -34.93
C LEU A 13 16.21 -13.21 -35.73
N LEU A 14 15.58 -12.14 -36.24
CA LEU A 14 14.77 -11.94 -37.47
C LEU A 14 13.24 -12.00 -37.34
N LEU A 15 12.43 -11.12 -37.95
CA LEU A 15 12.55 -9.78 -38.53
C LEU A 15 11.09 -9.34 -38.88
N LEU A 16 10.78 -8.04 -38.80
CA LEU A 16 9.50 -7.42 -39.21
C LEU A 16 9.16 -7.63 -40.71
N PRO A 17 7.89 -7.42 -41.13
CA PRO A 17 7.57 -6.16 -41.83
C PRO A 17 6.21 -5.52 -41.49
N LEU A 18 6.20 -4.19 -41.69
CA LEU A 18 5.05 -3.28 -41.72
C LEU A 18 4.10 -3.56 -42.89
N LEU A 19 2.79 -3.33 -42.69
CA LEU A 19 1.83 -2.91 -43.72
C LEU A 19 0.92 -1.82 -43.10
N LEU A 20 1.09 -0.54 -43.46
CA LEU A 20 0.28 0.24 -44.42
C LEU A 20 -1.14 0.56 -43.90
N VAL A 21 -1.39 1.79 -43.46
CA VAL A 21 -2.08 2.84 -44.25
C VAL A 21 -3.40 2.35 -44.85
N SER A 22 -4.50 2.75 -44.23
CA SER A 22 -5.81 2.91 -44.86
C SER A 22 -6.32 4.29 -44.48
N CYS A 23 -6.13 5.23 -45.41
CA CYS A 23 -6.70 6.56 -45.43
C CYS A 23 -7.67 6.60 -46.62
N GLY A 24 -8.85 7.19 -46.43
CA GLY A 24 -9.78 7.58 -47.49
C GLY A 24 -11.10 6.79 -47.54
N THR A 25 -12.25 7.37 -47.88
CA THR A 25 -12.64 8.77 -48.15
C THR A 25 -14.18 8.81 -48.14
N GLU A 26 -14.75 10.00 -47.91
CA GLU A 26 -16.03 10.55 -48.41
C GLU A 26 -17.38 9.81 -48.21
N GLU A 27 -18.29 10.46 -47.49
CA GLU A 27 -19.55 10.92 -48.11
C GLU A 27 -19.95 12.27 -47.50
N ALA A 28 -20.05 13.29 -48.35
CA ALA A 28 -20.57 14.60 -48.00
C ALA A 28 -22.07 14.63 -48.32
N GLY A 29 -22.91 14.57 -47.29
CA GLY A 29 -24.32 14.89 -47.37
C GLY A 29 -24.58 16.24 -46.72
N ALA A 30 -24.64 17.30 -47.53
CA ALA A 30 -25.17 18.60 -47.12
C ALA A 30 -26.70 18.57 -47.12
N GLY A 31 -27.33 19.25 -46.15
CA GLY A 31 -28.76 19.57 -46.24
C GLY A 31 -29.44 19.70 -44.89
N ALA A 32 -29.59 20.95 -44.44
CA ALA A 32 -30.37 21.36 -43.29
C ALA A 32 -31.88 21.12 -43.48
N ASP A 33 -32.63 20.89 -42.40
CA ASP A 33 -33.84 21.66 -42.04
C ASP A 33 -34.36 21.22 -40.65
N THR A 34 -34.95 22.21 -40.00
CA THR A 34 -35.64 22.39 -38.72
C THR A 34 -36.56 21.29 -38.18
N GLY A 35 -36.74 21.29 -36.86
CA GLY A 35 -37.90 20.61 -36.24
C GLY A 35 -37.79 20.34 -34.75
N THR A 36 -38.33 21.26 -33.96
CA THR A 36 -38.60 21.18 -32.50
C THR A 36 -39.34 19.91 -32.09
N GLY A 37 -38.91 19.23 -31.02
CA GLY A 37 -39.65 18.11 -30.45
C GLY A 37 -39.12 17.63 -29.10
N THR A 38 -39.76 18.09 -28.03
CA THR A 38 -39.59 17.65 -26.64
C THR A 38 -40.03 16.18 -26.49
N GLY A 39 -39.14 15.31 -25.99
CA GLY A 39 -39.47 13.90 -25.73
C GLY A 39 -38.42 13.19 -24.89
N THR A 40 -38.78 12.93 -23.63
CA THR A 40 -38.14 12.03 -22.66
C THR A 40 -37.89 10.63 -23.23
N GLY A 41 -36.66 10.12 -23.11
CA GLY A 41 -36.32 8.74 -23.45
C GLY A 41 -34.87 8.39 -23.13
N THR A 42 -34.72 7.43 -22.23
CA THR A 42 -33.52 6.73 -21.76
C THR A 42 -32.62 6.15 -22.86
N GLY A 43 -31.30 6.24 -22.65
CA GLY A 43 -30.31 5.31 -23.21
C GLY A 43 -29.28 5.97 -24.14
N THR A 44 -28.10 6.27 -23.61
CA THR A 44 -26.89 6.38 -24.42
C THR A 44 -25.73 5.75 -23.67
N GLU A 45 -25.40 4.52 -24.07
CA GLU A 45 -24.04 3.98 -23.99
C GLU A 45 -23.12 4.96 -24.72
N GLY A 46 -22.38 5.75 -23.95
CA GLY A 46 -21.26 6.54 -24.43
C GLY A 46 -19.98 5.86 -23.98
N ALA A 47 -19.24 5.32 -24.94
CA ALA A 47 -17.88 4.83 -24.75
C ALA A 47 -17.01 5.94 -24.13
N ASP A 48 -16.71 5.84 -22.85
CA ASP A 48 -15.67 6.65 -22.25
C ASP A 48 -14.31 5.98 -22.49
N LYS A 49 -13.52 6.71 -23.26
CA LYS A 49 -12.15 6.43 -23.62
C LYS A 49 -11.32 6.75 -22.39
N GLY A 50 -11.18 5.76 -21.50
CA GLY A 50 -10.45 5.81 -20.22
C GLY A 50 -9.08 6.46 -20.36
N THR A 51 -9.09 7.78 -20.31
CA THR A 51 -7.96 8.67 -20.18
C THR A 51 -7.74 8.72 -18.68
N GLY A 52 -6.54 8.37 -18.22
CA GLY A 52 -6.18 8.35 -16.80
C GLY A 52 -6.64 9.62 -16.12
N GLY A 53 -7.80 9.54 -15.47
CA GLY A 53 -8.32 10.59 -14.62
C GLY A 53 -7.41 10.63 -13.42
N SER A 54 -6.86 11.82 -13.14
CA SER A 54 -6.33 12.09 -11.82
C SER A 54 -7.43 11.75 -10.84
N ALA A 55 -7.26 10.71 -10.04
CA ALA A 55 -8.24 10.36 -9.03
C ALA A 55 -8.39 11.54 -8.08
N ASP A 56 -9.63 11.85 -7.72
CA ASP A 56 -9.90 12.95 -6.80
C ASP A 56 -9.33 12.61 -5.42
N PRO A 57 -8.59 13.54 -4.78
CA PRO A 57 -8.09 13.31 -3.43
C PRO A 57 -9.24 12.97 -2.50
N ALA A 58 -9.00 12.09 -1.52
CA ALA A 58 -10.01 11.78 -0.52
C ALA A 58 -10.51 13.05 0.18
N ASP A 59 -11.79 13.08 0.56
CA ASP A 59 -12.32 14.14 1.40
C ASP A 59 -11.54 14.17 2.74
N PRO A 60 -10.87 15.29 3.08
CA PRO A 60 -10.09 15.38 4.31
C PRO A 60 -10.90 15.10 5.58
N ALA A 61 -12.18 15.47 5.61
CA ALA A 61 -13.05 15.24 6.77
C ALA A 61 -13.39 13.74 6.90
N GLU A 62 -13.60 13.06 5.78
CA GLU A 62 -13.85 11.62 5.76
C GLU A 62 -12.61 10.83 6.16
N LEU A 63 -11.44 11.18 5.60
CA LEU A 63 -10.16 10.60 6.00
C LEU A 63 -9.94 10.78 7.51
N ALA A 64 -10.15 11.99 8.03
CA ALA A 64 -10.04 12.29 9.45
C ALA A 64 -10.97 11.43 10.30
N ALA A 65 -12.26 11.35 9.95
CA ALA A 65 -13.22 10.57 10.71
C ALA A 65 -12.86 9.07 10.74
N ARG A 66 -12.51 8.50 9.58
CA ARG A 66 -12.14 7.07 9.47
C ARG A 66 -10.84 6.76 10.21
N ALA A 67 -9.81 7.59 10.06
CA ALA A 67 -8.52 7.40 10.71
C ALA A 67 -8.63 7.54 12.24
N GLN A 68 -9.33 8.58 12.72
CA GLN A 68 -9.53 8.82 14.15
C GLN A 68 -10.34 7.71 14.82
N ALA A 69 -11.32 7.11 14.12
CA ALA A 69 -12.04 5.95 14.62
C ALA A 69 -11.14 4.74 14.91
N LEU A 70 -9.96 4.66 14.27
CA LEU A 70 -8.94 3.66 14.52
C LEU A 70 -7.81 4.14 15.44
N GLY A 71 -7.82 5.40 15.89
CA GLY A 71 -6.73 5.99 16.68
C GLY A 71 -5.51 6.41 15.86
N ILE A 72 -5.66 6.59 14.55
CA ILE A 72 -4.58 6.95 13.62
C ILE A 72 -4.65 8.45 13.35
N ALA A 73 -3.51 9.13 13.37
CA ALA A 73 -3.41 10.53 12.95
C ALA A 73 -3.63 10.63 11.42
N PRO A 74 -4.62 11.41 10.94
CA PRO A 74 -4.99 11.41 9.53
C PRO A 74 -3.86 11.85 8.60
N GLU A 75 -2.97 12.73 9.06
CA GLU A 75 -1.79 13.16 8.32
C GLU A 75 -0.71 12.07 8.15
N LEU A 76 -0.83 10.93 8.85
CA LEU A 76 0.08 9.79 8.74
C LEU A 76 -0.50 8.67 7.88
N VAL A 77 -1.72 8.81 7.35
CA VAL A 77 -2.32 7.82 6.45
C VAL A 77 -1.71 7.97 5.06
N TYR A 78 -0.92 6.98 4.66
CA TYR A 78 -0.31 6.89 3.34
C TYR A 78 -0.62 5.55 2.68
N VAL A 79 -0.69 5.59 1.36
CA VAL A 79 -0.78 4.42 0.49
C VAL A 79 0.41 4.39 -0.47
N THR A 80 0.55 3.27 -1.16
CA THR A 80 1.56 3.08 -2.20
C THR A 80 1.07 2.09 -3.23
N GLU A 81 1.68 2.15 -4.41
CA GLU A 81 1.47 1.19 -5.48
C GLU A 81 2.72 0.36 -5.73
N ALA A 82 2.53 -0.96 -5.81
CA ALA A 82 3.55 -1.88 -6.28
C ALA A 82 2.93 -2.92 -7.22
N PRO A 83 3.48 -3.11 -8.44
CA PRO A 83 2.89 -4.03 -9.41
C PRO A 83 2.68 -5.44 -8.84
N GLY A 84 1.43 -5.91 -8.86
CA GLY A 84 1.05 -7.24 -8.40
C GLY A 84 0.94 -7.40 -6.88
N PHE A 85 0.96 -6.30 -6.12
CA PHE A 85 0.64 -6.28 -4.70
C PHE A 85 -0.71 -5.61 -4.49
N ALA A 86 -1.48 -6.14 -3.55
CA ALA A 86 -2.72 -5.55 -3.08
C ALA A 86 -2.60 -5.27 -1.59
N VAL A 87 -3.24 -4.19 -1.12
CA VAL A 87 -3.35 -3.90 0.31
C VAL A 87 -4.13 -5.01 1.01
N ALA A 88 -3.65 -5.40 2.18
CA ALA A 88 -4.35 -6.29 3.09
C ALA A 88 -5.14 -5.42 4.08
N GLN A 89 -6.37 -5.05 3.76
CA GLN A 89 -7.18 -4.11 4.56
C GLN A 89 -7.23 -4.47 6.05
N GLN A 90 -7.32 -5.76 6.38
CA GLN A 90 -7.34 -6.24 7.77
C GLN A 90 -6.04 -6.01 8.56
N SER A 91 -4.96 -5.61 7.90
CA SER A 91 -3.68 -5.29 8.54
C SER A 91 -3.55 -3.81 8.92
N VAL A 92 -4.53 -2.98 8.51
CA VAL A 92 -4.52 -1.56 8.80
C VAL A 92 -4.72 -1.35 10.30
N GLY A 93 -3.84 -0.54 10.90
CA GLY A 93 -3.94 -0.22 12.31
C GLY A 93 -2.93 0.82 12.76
N VAL A 94 -2.99 1.13 14.05
CA VAL A 94 -2.08 2.06 14.71
C VAL A 94 -0.69 1.45 14.80
N PHE A 95 0.32 2.26 14.51
CA PHE A 95 1.72 1.95 14.80
C PHE A 95 2.30 3.01 15.72
N GLY A 96 3.01 2.60 16.76
CA GLY A 96 3.53 3.54 17.76
C GLY A 96 2.41 4.19 18.56
N GLY A 97 2.41 5.53 18.64
CA GLY A 97 1.41 6.29 19.40
C GLY A 97 0.13 6.55 18.60
N ASP A 98 0.27 7.17 17.43
CA ASP A 98 -0.80 7.57 16.51
C ASP A 98 -0.43 7.34 15.05
N GLY A 99 0.67 6.61 14.80
CA GLY A 99 1.15 6.27 13.47
C GLY A 99 0.28 5.27 12.74
N PHE A 100 0.64 5.01 11.50
CA PHE A 100 -0.13 4.19 10.57
C PHE A 100 0.68 2.97 10.14
N HIS A 101 0.04 1.81 10.07
CA HIS A 101 0.61 0.60 9.48
C HIS A 101 -0.38 -0.09 8.55
N THR A 102 0.15 -0.66 7.46
CA THR A 102 -0.58 -1.60 6.59
C THR A 102 0.39 -2.53 5.87
N ALA A 103 -0.06 -3.72 5.52
CA ALA A 103 0.68 -4.71 4.74
C ALA A 103 0.15 -4.81 3.30
N TYR A 104 1.06 -5.10 2.38
CA TYR A 104 0.78 -5.36 0.97
C TYR A 104 1.23 -6.77 0.61
N PHE A 105 0.40 -7.51 -0.12
CA PHE A 105 0.66 -8.90 -0.45
C PHE A 105 0.52 -9.18 -1.94
N SER A 106 1.44 -9.97 -2.49
CA SER A 106 1.32 -10.51 -3.84
C SER A 106 0.90 -11.98 -3.80
N GLN A 107 -0.31 -12.27 -4.28
CA GLN A 107 -0.80 -13.66 -4.39
C GLN A 107 0.03 -14.51 -5.35
N LYS A 108 0.64 -13.88 -6.37
CA LYS A 108 1.41 -14.58 -7.40
C LYS A 108 2.77 -15.04 -6.89
N THR A 109 3.46 -14.21 -6.10
CA THR A 109 4.83 -14.49 -5.63
C THR A 109 4.87 -14.88 -4.16
N HIS A 110 3.75 -14.74 -3.43
CA HIS A 110 3.69 -14.84 -1.97
C HIS A 110 4.73 -13.95 -1.28
N ALA A 111 5.05 -12.82 -1.90
CA ALA A 111 5.87 -11.77 -1.29
C ALA A 111 4.96 -10.80 -0.53
N GLN A 112 5.49 -10.21 0.53
CA GLN A 112 4.83 -9.16 1.29
C GLN A 112 5.80 -8.03 1.60
N PHE A 113 5.26 -6.84 1.78
CA PHE A 113 5.94 -5.75 2.46
C PHE A 113 4.97 -5.00 3.37
N GLU A 114 5.51 -4.39 4.40
CA GLU A 114 4.77 -3.57 5.36
C GLU A 114 5.12 -2.10 5.12
N LEU A 115 4.12 -1.23 5.19
CA LEU A 115 4.28 0.21 5.18
C LEU A 115 3.97 0.72 6.59
N PHE A 116 4.93 1.41 7.18
CA PHE A 116 4.80 2.10 8.45
C PHE A 116 4.96 3.60 8.24
N VAL A 117 4.16 4.41 8.92
CA VAL A 117 4.34 5.85 9.01
C VAL A 117 4.28 6.24 10.46
N ASP A 118 5.33 6.88 10.94
CA ASP A 118 5.39 7.36 12.32
C ASP A 118 6.10 8.71 12.39
N ARG A 119 5.80 9.46 13.44
CA ARG A 119 6.42 10.75 13.73
C ARG A 119 7.92 10.57 13.95
N GLY A 120 8.70 11.56 13.52
CA GLY A 120 10.14 11.59 13.74
C GLY A 120 10.93 11.94 12.50
N THR A 121 12.23 11.68 12.56
CA THR A 121 13.18 12.03 11.49
C THR A 121 14.16 10.89 11.25
N LEU A 122 14.65 10.80 10.01
CA LEU A 122 15.71 9.88 9.66
C LEU A 122 16.82 10.64 8.90
N THR A 123 17.98 10.72 9.54
CA THR A 123 19.17 11.42 9.07
C THR A 123 20.33 10.44 8.96
N ALA A 124 21.44 10.86 8.33
CA ALA A 124 22.64 10.03 8.25
C ALA A 124 23.15 9.57 9.63
N GLU A 125 22.99 10.42 10.64
CA GLU A 125 23.49 10.17 12.00
C GLU A 125 22.64 9.15 12.76
N ASN A 126 21.30 9.27 12.68
CA ASN A 126 20.41 8.39 13.42
C ASN A 126 20.04 7.12 12.62
N CYS A 127 20.23 7.10 11.30
CA CYS A 127 19.90 5.95 10.45
C CYS A 127 20.47 4.60 10.96
N PRO A 128 21.77 4.47 11.29
CA PRO A 128 22.30 3.20 11.79
C PRO A 128 21.85 2.88 13.22
N LYS A 129 21.27 3.85 13.94
CA LYS A 129 20.75 3.69 15.31
C LYS A 129 19.28 3.26 15.32
N THR A 130 18.54 3.63 14.28
CA THR A 130 17.13 3.25 14.09
C THR A 130 17.04 1.83 13.54
N GLN A 131 16.19 0.99 14.13
CA GLN A 131 15.99 -0.40 13.69
C GLN A 131 15.19 -0.49 12.39
N VAL A 132 15.42 -1.56 11.62
CA VAL A 132 14.65 -1.87 10.39
C VAL A 132 13.45 -2.74 10.75
N GLY A 133 12.27 -2.41 10.22
CA GLY A 133 11.04 -3.13 10.55
C GLY A 133 10.71 -3.06 12.03
N GLN A 134 10.26 -4.19 12.57
CA GLN A 134 10.03 -4.40 14.01
C GLN A 134 11.15 -5.25 14.66
N GLY A 135 12.27 -5.44 13.95
CA GLY A 135 13.41 -6.20 14.47
C GLY A 135 14.18 -5.46 15.56
N SER A 136 14.99 -6.19 16.31
CA SER A 136 15.81 -5.62 17.39
C SER A 136 17.25 -6.17 17.37
N GLY A 137 18.23 -5.30 17.64
CA GLY A 137 19.58 -5.70 18.02
C GLY A 137 20.55 -5.97 16.88
N GLU A 138 20.14 -5.74 15.64
CA GLU A 138 21.00 -5.96 14.47
C GLU A 138 21.64 -4.68 13.98
N SER A 139 22.84 -4.81 13.42
CA SER A 139 23.54 -3.69 12.81
C SER A 139 22.82 -3.26 11.54
N VAL A 140 22.38 -2.01 11.49
CA VAL A 140 21.67 -1.45 10.35
C VAL A 140 22.66 -0.83 9.37
N ALA A 141 22.69 -1.37 8.14
CA ALA A 141 23.38 -0.73 7.04
C ALA A 141 22.46 0.32 6.41
N CYS A 142 22.98 1.53 6.19
CA CYS A 142 22.26 2.66 5.60
C CYS A 142 22.95 3.14 4.33
N GLU A 143 22.19 3.24 3.25
CA GLU A 143 22.63 3.76 1.95
C GLU A 143 21.69 4.90 1.55
N ARG A 144 22.23 6.08 1.26
CA ARG A 144 21.42 7.19 0.72
C ARG A 144 21.03 6.86 -0.72
N ASP A 145 19.75 6.99 -1.06
CA ASP A 145 19.23 6.77 -2.41
C ASP A 145 18.24 7.90 -2.77
N GLY A 146 18.74 8.93 -3.43
CA GLY A 146 17.97 10.16 -3.68
C GLY A 146 17.57 10.82 -2.35
N ASP A 147 16.26 11.08 -2.21
CA ASP A 147 15.72 11.65 -0.97
C ASP A 147 15.48 10.60 0.13
N ALA A 148 15.48 9.32 -0.23
CA ALA A 148 15.23 8.21 0.68
C ALA A 148 16.53 7.56 1.19
N TRP A 149 16.35 6.60 2.09
CA TRP A 149 17.40 5.72 2.61
C TRP A 149 17.04 4.27 2.31
N TYR A 150 17.92 3.56 1.61
CA TYR A 150 17.86 2.11 1.53
C TYR A 150 18.59 1.51 2.73
N ARG A 151 17.91 0.67 3.50
CA ARG A 151 18.39 0.14 4.77
C ARG A 151 18.30 -1.39 4.80
N LYS A 152 19.20 -2.04 5.53
CA LYS A 152 19.22 -3.51 5.67
C LYS A 152 19.62 -3.93 7.07
N ALA A 153 18.92 -4.93 7.61
CA ALA A 153 19.26 -5.68 8.82
C ALA A 153 18.51 -7.02 8.81
N GLY A 154 19.13 -8.11 9.29
CA GLY A 154 18.40 -9.36 9.60
C GLY A 154 17.69 -10.06 8.48
N GLY A 155 18.24 -9.98 7.28
CA GLY A 155 17.57 -10.51 6.09
C GLY A 155 16.35 -9.68 5.65
N GLN A 156 16.06 -8.57 6.32
CA GLN A 156 15.11 -7.56 5.88
C GLN A 156 15.83 -6.43 5.16
N HIS A 157 15.08 -5.76 4.30
CA HIS A 157 15.45 -4.48 3.75
C HIS A 157 14.29 -3.49 3.85
N GLU A 158 14.63 -2.20 3.84
CA GLU A 158 13.67 -1.12 3.99
C GLU A 158 14.02 0.03 3.06
N TYR A 159 13.00 0.68 2.51
CA TYR A 159 13.10 2.05 2.02
C TYR A 159 12.44 2.98 3.02
N ALA A 160 13.23 3.90 3.58
CA ALA A 160 12.74 4.94 4.47
C ALA A 160 12.75 6.29 3.76
N VAL A 161 11.60 6.94 3.69
CA VAL A 161 11.36 8.22 3.03
C VAL A 161 11.07 9.26 4.11
N PRO A 162 12.06 10.08 4.49
CA PRO A 162 11.84 11.18 5.42
C PRO A 162 10.91 12.23 4.80
N ARG A 163 9.94 12.70 5.58
CA ARG A 163 9.08 13.84 5.29
C ARG A 163 9.19 14.84 6.44
N ASP A 164 8.51 15.97 6.32
CA ASP A 164 8.48 16.93 7.43
C ASP A 164 7.71 16.34 8.61
N GLY A 165 8.39 16.15 9.74
CA GLY A 165 7.82 15.63 10.99
C GLY A 165 7.54 14.12 11.06
N HIS A 166 7.69 13.34 9.99
CA HIS A 166 7.43 11.90 9.98
C HIS A 166 8.32 11.14 8.98
N VAL A 167 8.35 9.81 9.11
CA VAL A 167 9.10 8.92 8.20
C VAL A 167 8.18 7.81 7.71
N ILE A 168 8.10 7.66 6.38
CA ILE A 168 7.42 6.53 5.75
C ILE A 168 8.45 5.41 5.56
N ARG A 169 8.19 4.21 6.06
CA ARG A 169 9.10 3.06 5.98
C ARG A 169 8.40 1.90 5.30
N LEU A 170 8.94 1.43 4.19
CA LEU A 170 8.47 0.23 3.51
C LEU A 170 9.47 -0.88 3.77
N VAL A 171 9.04 -2.00 4.38
CA VAL A 171 9.90 -3.07 4.89
C VAL A 171 9.50 -4.39 4.27
N GLY A 172 10.48 -5.19 3.85
CA GLY A 172 10.23 -6.53 3.33
C GLY A 172 11.41 -7.48 3.53
N ALA A 173 11.17 -8.77 3.31
CA ALA A 173 12.21 -9.78 3.35
C ALA A 173 13.08 -9.69 2.07
N ALA A 174 14.38 -9.43 2.24
CA ALA A 174 15.31 -9.16 1.13
C ALA A 174 15.54 -10.37 0.21
N ASN A 175 15.15 -11.59 0.64
CA ASN A 175 15.20 -12.81 -0.17
C ASN A 175 13.89 -13.11 -0.93
N ARG A 176 12.82 -12.35 -0.67
CA ARG A 176 11.49 -12.53 -1.29
C ARG A 176 11.02 -11.30 -2.06
N LEU A 177 11.58 -10.14 -1.75
CA LEU A 177 11.24 -8.87 -2.35
C LEU A 177 12.48 -8.22 -2.94
N ASP A 178 12.40 -7.83 -4.20
CA ASP A 178 13.50 -7.14 -4.87
C ASP A 178 13.58 -5.68 -4.42
N ARG A 179 14.81 -5.17 -4.24
CA ARG A 179 15.05 -3.74 -3.90
C ARG A 179 14.34 -2.81 -4.87
N ALA A 180 14.32 -3.15 -6.16
CA ALA A 180 13.70 -2.32 -7.19
C ALA A 180 12.17 -2.21 -7.05
N VAL A 181 11.50 -3.27 -6.55
CA VAL A 181 10.06 -3.24 -6.28
C VAL A 181 9.79 -2.35 -5.08
N LEU A 182 10.54 -2.54 -3.99
CA LEU A 182 10.39 -1.73 -2.77
C LEU A 182 10.72 -0.25 -3.03
N ARG A 183 11.70 0.04 -3.89
CA ARG A 183 12.02 1.41 -4.33
C ARG A 183 10.85 2.06 -5.05
N LYS A 184 10.26 1.38 -6.03
CA LYS A 184 9.10 1.91 -6.78
C LYS A 184 7.90 2.16 -5.88
N ALA A 185 7.66 1.26 -4.93
CA ALA A 185 6.65 1.46 -3.91
C ALA A 185 6.94 2.73 -3.07
N ALA A 186 8.18 2.91 -2.61
CA ALA A 186 8.57 4.10 -1.88
C ALA A 186 8.37 5.40 -2.69
N GLU A 187 8.71 5.38 -3.98
CA GLU A 187 8.50 6.49 -4.92
C GLU A 187 7.01 6.79 -5.16
N ALA A 188 6.15 5.76 -5.13
CA ALA A 188 4.70 5.87 -5.29
C ALA A 188 3.95 6.18 -3.98
N THR A 189 4.62 6.52 -2.89
CA THR A 189 3.95 6.85 -1.63
C THR A 189 3.20 8.18 -1.71
N HIS A 190 1.92 8.17 -1.34
CA HIS A 190 1.06 9.35 -1.35
C HIS A 190 -0.09 9.24 -0.34
N HIS A 191 -0.78 10.34 -0.07
CA HIS A 191 -2.05 10.30 0.66
C HIS A 191 -3.15 9.70 -0.23
N PRO A 192 -4.08 8.94 0.34
CA PRO A 192 -5.06 8.21 -0.44
C PRO A 192 -6.01 9.14 -1.23
N ASP A 193 -6.33 8.73 -2.44
CA ASP A 193 -7.51 9.22 -3.16
C ASP A 193 -8.81 8.64 -2.56
N ALA A 194 -9.98 9.06 -3.07
CA ALA A 194 -11.27 8.59 -2.55
C ALA A 194 -11.49 7.07 -2.68
N ALA A 195 -11.00 6.45 -3.76
CA ALA A 195 -11.13 5.02 -4.00
C ALA A 195 -10.16 4.22 -3.11
N GLU A 196 -8.92 4.69 -3.00
CA GLU A 196 -7.92 4.12 -2.10
C GLU A 196 -8.33 4.23 -0.65
N LEU A 197 -8.91 5.37 -0.22
CA LEU A 197 -9.46 5.51 1.13
C LEU A 197 -10.53 4.47 1.39
N THR A 198 -11.42 4.23 0.42
CA THR A 198 -12.48 3.22 0.53
C THR A 198 -11.91 1.80 0.62
N ALA A 199 -10.85 1.50 -0.14
CA ALA A 199 -10.17 0.20 -0.09
C ALA A 199 -9.35 0.01 1.19
N LEU A 200 -8.83 1.11 1.76
CA LEU A 200 -7.90 1.09 2.88
C LEU A 200 -8.60 1.11 4.24
N LEU A 201 -9.49 2.08 4.48
CA LEU A 201 -10.11 2.29 5.79
C LEU A 201 -11.59 1.92 5.73
N PRO A 202 -12.11 1.17 6.71
CA PRO A 202 -13.54 0.96 6.82
C PRO A 202 -14.25 2.31 7.00
N PRO A 203 -15.54 2.41 6.62
CA PRO A 203 -16.35 3.58 6.95
C PRO A 203 -16.31 3.86 8.46
N ALA A 204 -16.28 5.13 8.82
CA ALA A 204 -16.41 5.51 10.22
C ALA A 204 -17.77 5.02 10.74
N PRO A 205 -17.85 4.50 11.98
CA PRO A 205 -19.13 4.07 12.53
C PRO A 205 -20.11 5.25 12.58
N ASP A 206 -21.34 5.01 12.09
CA ASP A 206 -22.42 5.99 12.15
C ASP A 206 -22.71 6.34 13.61
N GLY A 207 -22.54 7.62 13.96
CA GLY A 207 -22.86 8.11 15.29
C GLY A 207 -21.98 7.49 16.37
N ALA A 208 -20.71 7.88 16.42
CA ALA A 208 -19.85 7.79 17.61
C ALA A 208 -20.40 8.66 18.78
N ALA A 209 -21.70 8.57 19.07
CA ALA A 209 -22.15 8.63 20.44
C ALA A 209 -21.43 7.50 21.14
N ALA A 210 -20.72 7.83 22.22
CA ALA A 210 -20.15 6.84 23.12
C ALA A 210 -21.21 5.76 23.36
N THR A 211 -21.03 4.58 22.77
CA THR A 211 -21.72 3.41 23.29
C THR A 211 -21.28 3.34 24.73
N GLU A 212 -22.23 3.54 25.66
CA GLU A 212 -21.98 3.36 27.08
C GLU A 212 -21.11 2.11 27.24
N PRO A 213 -20.03 2.16 28.04
CA PRO A 213 -19.18 1.00 28.27
C PRO A 213 -20.09 -0.20 28.49
N VAL A 214 -19.96 -1.24 27.66
CA VAL A 214 -20.72 -2.48 27.87
C VAL A 214 -20.48 -2.88 29.31
N GLU A 215 -21.54 -2.84 30.10
CA GLU A 215 -21.49 -3.18 31.51
C GLU A 215 -21.01 -4.62 31.56
N ARG A 216 -19.74 -4.80 31.93
CA ARG A 216 -19.13 -6.12 32.06
C ARG A 216 -19.86 -6.72 33.24
N GLY A 217 -20.90 -7.50 32.95
CA GLY A 217 -21.67 -8.20 33.97
C GLY A 217 -20.70 -8.81 34.96
N ASP A 218 -21.00 -8.64 36.25
CA ASP A 218 -20.11 -9.03 37.35
C ASP A 218 -19.52 -10.42 37.05
N LEU A 219 -18.19 -10.48 37.01
CA LEU A 219 -17.48 -11.75 36.98
C LEU A 219 -18.01 -12.56 38.17
N PRO A 220 -18.46 -13.82 37.99
CA PRO A 220 -18.84 -14.64 39.12
C PRO A 220 -17.68 -14.64 40.14
N PRO A 221 -17.97 -14.52 41.45
CA PRO A 221 -16.93 -14.45 42.48
C PRO A 221 -16.03 -15.70 42.53
N VAL A 222 -16.48 -16.78 41.90
CA VAL A 222 -15.73 -17.99 41.60
C VAL A 222 -15.48 -18.03 40.09
N GLY A 223 -14.23 -17.84 39.67
CA GLY A 223 -13.84 -17.93 38.26
C GLY A 223 -14.20 -19.29 37.65
N ASP A 224 -14.42 -19.33 36.33
CA ASP A 224 -14.98 -20.46 35.56
C ASP A 224 -14.08 -21.72 35.47
N GLY A 225 -13.29 -22.01 36.51
CA GLY A 225 -12.56 -23.26 36.62
C GLY A 225 -11.46 -23.41 35.56
N ALA A 226 -10.75 -22.32 35.23
CA ALA A 226 -9.52 -22.41 34.45
C ALA A 226 -8.63 -23.53 35.06
N PRO A 227 -8.17 -24.51 34.26
CA PRO A 227 -7.38 -25.62 34.77
C PRO A 227 -6.20 -25.09 35.56
N ASN A 228 -5.96 -25.68 36.73
CA ASN A 228 -4.80 -25.35 37.53
C ASN A 228 -3.53 -25.74 36.74
N ASN A 229 -2.76 -24.75 36.28
CA ASN A 229 -1.48 -24.93 35.61
C ASN A 229 -0.34 -25.21 36.62
N GLU A 230 -0.65 -25.70 37.81
CA GLU A 230 0.35 -26.26 38.72
C GLU A 230 1.08 -27.40 38.03
N VAL A 231 2.25 -27.05 37.49
CA VAL A 231 3.30 -27.99 37.14
C VAL A 231 3.75 -28.63 38.46
N GLY A 232 3.27 -29.85 38.72
CA GLY A 232 3.74 -30.64 39.85
C GLY A 232 5.27 -30.76 39.80
N ALA A 233 5.91 -30.80 40.98
CA ALA A 233 7.35 -30.86 41.15
C ALA A 233 7.99 -32.22 40.77
N SER A 234 7.55 -32.82 39.66
CA SER A 234 8.20 -33.94 39.02
C SER A 234 8.42 -33.60 37.55
N GLY A 235 9.55 -32.94 37.30
CA GLY A 235 10.24 -33.11 36.02
C GLY A 235 10.73 -34.55 35.86
#